data_AF-A0A0D0BL84-F1
#
_entry.id   AF-A0A0D0BL84-F1
#
_cell.length_a   1.000
_cell.length_b   1.000
_cell.length_c   1.000
_cell.angle_alpha   90.00
_cell.angle_beta   90.00
_cell.angle_gamma   90.00
#
_symmetry.space_group_name_H-M   'P 1'
#
loop_
_entity.id
_entity.type
_entity.pdbx_description
1 polymer ?
#
loop_
_entity_poly.entity_id
_entity_poly.type
_entity_poly.pdbx_seq_one_letter_code
_entity_poly.pdbx_strand_id
1 'polypeptide(L)' 'WVPGCIGVEGNEAADREAKKAALHGSSNKWDLPKVFCKVLSVSVSAIKKAFQWRLNTLWDDMFGSSLR' A
#
# COMPACT_ATOMS: atom_id res chain seq x y z
N TRP A 1 10.21 -5.98 18.45
CA TRP A 1 9.07 -5.90 17.52
C TRP A 1 8.21 -4.73 17.94
N VAL A 2 8.01 -3.75 17.05
CA VAL A 2 7.11 -2.62 17.29
C VAL A 2 5.75 -2.99 16.70
N PRO A 3 4.64 -2.85 17.44
CA PRO A 3 3.31 -3.07 16.90
C PRO A 3 3.09 -2.18 15.67
N GLY A 4 2.58 -2.76 14.59
CA GLY A 4 2.24 -2.04 13.36
C GLY A 4 0.98 -1.20 13.57
N CYS A 5 1.12 -0.08 14.27
CA CYS A 5 0.06 0.90 14.45
C CYS A 5 0.40 2.15 13.63
N ILE A 6 -0.63 2.68 12.97
CA ILE A 6 -0.62 4.03 12.38
C ILE A 6 -0.14 5.01 13.46
N GLY A 7 0.75 5.95 13.10
CA GLY A 7 1.25 7.00 13.99
C GLY A 7 2.66 6.77 14.56
N VAL A 8 3.35 5.69 14.17
CA VAL A 8 4.77 5.53 14.50
C VAL A 8 5.61 6.14 13.37
N GLU A 9 6.09 7.35 13.59
CA GLU A 9 6.82 8.15 12.58
C GLU A 9 7.98 7.38 11.94
N GLY A 10 8.78 6.64 12.72
CA GLY A 10 9.88 5.84 12.19
C GLY A 10 9.44 4.70 11.26
N ASN A 11 8.30 4.07 11.54
CA ASN A 11 7.75 3.01 10.69
C ASN A 11 7.16 3.60 9.40
N GLU A 12 6.49 4.75 9.51
CA GLU A 12 5.91 5.45 8.37
C GLU A 12 6.98 6.00 7.43
N ALA A 13 8.09 6.51 7.97
CA ALA A 13 9.25 6.94 7.19
C ALA A 13 9.87 5.75 6.45
N ALA A 14 10.06 4.61 7.12
CA ALA A 14 10.58 3.39 6.51
C ALA A 14 9.64 2.84 5.42
N ASP A 15 8.33 2.82 5.67
CA ASP A 15 7.32 2.41 4.69
C ASP A 15 7.30 3.32 3.45
N ARG A 16 7.46 4.64 3.65
CA ARG A 16 7.53 5.61 2.55
C ARG A 16 8.76 5.39 1.67
N GLU A 17 9.93 5.20 2.27
CA GLU A 17 11.16 4.93 1.52
C GLU A 17 11.10 3.58 0.81
N ALA A 18 10.54 2.55 1.47
CA ALA A 18 10.32 1.25 0.85
C ALA A 18 9.39 1.33 -0.38
N LYS A 19 8.29 2.08 -0.28
CA LYS A 19 7.39 2.36 -1.41
C LYS A 19 8.10 3.07 -2.56
N LYS A 20 8.96 4.05 -2.25
CA LYS A 20 9.75 4.79 -3.26
C LYS A 20 10.76 3.88 -3.97
N ALA A 21 11.50 3.06 -3.23
CA ALA A 21 12.44 2.10 -3.80
C ALA A 21 11.75 1.07 -4.70
N ALA A 22 10.57 0.58 -4.29
CA ALA A 22 9.77 -0.36 -5.09
C ALA A 22 9.31 0.25 -6.44
N LEU A 23 9.10 1.56 -6.49
CA LEU A 23 8.63 2.22 -7.70
C LEU A 23 9.77 2.73 -8.61
N HIS A 24 10.88 3.23 -8.06
CA HIS A 24 11.85 4.04 -8.83
C HIS A 24 13.34 3.69 -8.57
N GLY A 25 13.65 2.77 -7.66
CA GLY A 25 15.02 2.55 -7.18
C GLY A 25 15.35 1.09 -6.87
N SER A 26 14.62 0.15 -7.46
CA SER A 26 14.87 -1.27 -7.26
C SER A 26 16.20 -1.67 -7.87
N SER A 27 16.94 -2.54 -7.18
CA SER A 27 18.07 -3.26 -7.76
C SER A 27 17.63 -4.06 -8.98
N ASN A 28 18.56 -4.33 -9.90
CA ASN A 28 18.28 -5.21 -11.03
C ASN A 28 17.91 -6.61 -10.52
N LYS A 29 16.99 -7.28 -11.21
CA LYS A 29 16.51 -8.62 -10.85
C LYS A 29 17.64 -9.66 -10.75
N TRP A 30 18.74 -9.45 -11.49
CA TRP A 30 19.91 -10.33 -11.50
C TRP A 30 20.80 -10.18 -10.26
N ASP A 31 20.73 -9.02 -9.60
CA ASP A 31 21.50 -8.72 -8.39
C ASP A 31 20.77 -9.19 -7.12
N LEU A 32 19.51 -9.60 -7.26
CA LEU A 32 18.67 -10.05 -6.14
C LEU A 32 18.82 -11.57 -5.92
N PRO A 33 18.92 -12.01 -4.66
CA PRO A 33 18.80 -13.43 -4.33
C PRO A 33 17.51 -14.04 -4.89
N LYS A 34 17.58 -15.29 -5.39
CA LYS A 34 16.44 -15.99 -6.05
C LYS A 34 15.12 -15.95 -5.27
N VAL A 35 15.19 -15.88 -3.94
CA VAL A 35 14.00 -15.79 -3.07
C VAL A 35 13.21 -14.49 -3.26
N PHE A 36 13.88 -13.39 -3.60
CA PHE A 36 13.26 -12.07 -3.83
C PHE A 36 12.84 -11.85 -5.28
N CYS A 37 13.24 -12.73 -6.21
CA CYS A 37 12.86 -12.65 -7.62
C CYS A 37 11.47 -13.24 -7.92
N LYS A 38 10.82 -13.84 -6.92
CA LYS A 38 9.47 -14.41 -7.05
C LYS A 38 8.45 -13.28 -7.07
N VAL A 39 7.46 -13.39 -7.95
CA VAL A 39 6.30 -12.50 -7.94
C VAL A 39 5.56 -12.70 -6.63
N LEU A 40 5.38 -11.61 -5.87
CA LEU A 40 4.57 -11.65 -4.65
C LEU A 40 3.12 -11.95 -5.04
N SER A 41 2.49 -12.89 -4.34
CA SER A 41 1.07 -13.14 -4.53
C SER A 41 0.28 -11.90 -4.16
N VAL A 42 -0.72 -11.57 -4.97
CA VAL A 42 -1.57 -10.41 -4.70
C VAL A 42 -2.39 -10.69 -3.46
N SER A 43 -2.33 -9.78 -2.48
CA SER A 43 -3.10 -9.90 -1.26
C SER A 43 -4.59 -9.68 -1.54
N VAL A 44 -5.40 -10.73 -1.32
CA VAL A 44 -6.87 -10.68 -1.46
C VAL A 44 -7.47 -9.61 -0.54
N SER A 45 -6.92 -9.43 0.66
CA SER A 45 -7.39 -8.40 1.60
C SER A 45 -7.05 -6.99 1.10
N ALA A 46 -5.89 -6.79 0.47
CA ALA A 46 -5.53 -5.52 -0.14
C ALA A 46 -6.48 -5.16 -1.30
N ILE A 47 -6.84 -6.14 -2.15
CA ILE A 47 -7.82 -5.94 -3.23
C ILE A 47 -9.18 -5.52 -2.65
N LYS A 48 -9.67 -6.24 -1.63
CA LYS A 48 -10.95 -5.92 -0.97
C LYS A 48 -10.96 -4.51 -0.38
N LYS A 49 -9.88 -4.12 0.32
CA LYS A 49 -9.75 -2.77 0.88
C LYS A 49 -9.72 -1.69 -0.20
N ALA A 50 -8.99 -1.92 -1.30
CA ALA A 50 -8.96 -0.98 -2.42
C ALA A 50 -10.34 -0.80 -3.08
N PHE A 51 -11.08 -1.89 -3.26
CA PHE A 51 -12.45 -1.85 -3.78
C PHE A 51 -13.40 -1.12 -2.83
N GLN A 52 -13.34 -1.42 -1.53
CA GLN A 52 -14.16 -0.75 -0.52
C GLN A 52 -13.85 0.74 -0.42
N TRP A 53 -12.57 1.12 -0.45
CA TRP A 53 -12.16 2.52 -0.50
C TRP A 53 -12.78 3.24 -1.70
N ARG A 54 -12.71 2.63 -2.89
CA ARG A 54 -13.30 3.18 -4.11
C ARG A 54 -14.81 3.37 -4.01
N LEU A 55 -15.52 2.42 -3.39
CA LEU A 55 -16.96 2.54 -3.14
C LEU A 55 -17.27 3.70 -2.20
N ASN A 56 -16.53 3.82 -1.09
CA ASN A 56 -16.73 4.92 -0.15
C ASN A 56 -16.49 6.27 -0.82
N THR A 57 -15.44 6.42 -1.63
CA THR A 57 -15.18 7.66 -2.37
C THR A 57 -16.32 8.02 -3.32
N LEU A 58 -16.88 7.04 -4.04
CA LEU A 58 -18.04 7.28 -4.92
C LEU A 58 -19.30 7.64 -4.13
N TRP A 59 -19.48 7.02 -2.97
CA TRP A 59 -20.61 7.29 -2.09
C TRP A 59 -20.53 8.70 -1.51
N ASP A 60 -19.35 9.11 -1.04
CA ASP A 60 -19.08 10.46 -0.55
C ASP A 60 -19.28 11.51 -1.67
N ASP A 61 -18.91 11.21 -2.91
CA ASP A 61 -19.12 12.10 -4.07
C ASP A 61 -20.62 12.25 -4.42
N MET A 62 -21.35 11.13 -4.53
CA MET A 62 -22.78 11.15 -4.87
C MET A 62 -23.66 11.73 -3.75
N PHE A 63 -23.41 11.36 -2.50
CA PHE A 63 -24.31 11.63 -1.38
C PHE A 63 -23.76 12.62 -0.36
N GLY A 64 -22.48 12.99 -0.41
CA GLY A 64 -21.92 14.06 0.44
C GLY A 64 -22.53 15.43 0.16
N SER A 65 -23.15 15.60 -1.01
CA SER A 65 -23.87 16.81 -1.42
C SER A 65 -25.33 16.85 -0.95
N SER A 66 -25.94 15.72 -0.56
CA SER A 66 -27.37 15.63 -0.25
C SER A 66 -27.71 15.84 1.24
N LEU A 67 -26.70 16.15 2.06
CA LEU A 67 -26.80 16.31 3.52
C LEU A 67 -26.33 17.70 3.99
N ARG A 68 -26.59 18.75 3.18
CA ARG A 68 -26.39 20.14 3.59
C ARG A 68 -27.65 20.97 3.40
#